data_AF-A0AAE0AXS7-F1
#
_entry.id   AF-A0AAE0AXS7-F1
#
_cell.length_a   1.000
_cell.length_b   1.000
_cell.length_c   1.000
_cell.angle_alpha   90.00
_cell.angle_beta   90.00
_cell.angle_gamma   90.00
#
_symmetry.space_group_name_H-M   'P 1'
#
loop_
_entity.id
_entity.type
_entity.pdbx_description
1 polymer ?
#
loop_
_entity_poly.entity_id
_entity_poly.type
_entity_poly.pdbx_seq_one_letter_code
_entity_poly.pdbx_strand_id
1 'polypeptide(L)'
;MEQEQMDSMDVCRYPKVLKRLCMNCGQFMDSEYGVASDYLEQGLRLSDEEITRLKDTNSSRLFAEKKLQLVLDLDNTLLHSKLFKDLKPKEKYL
;
A
#
# COMPACT_ATOMS: atom_id res chain seq x y z
N MET A 1 26.77 -30.68 25.25
CA MET A 1 27.73 -29.57 25.06
C MET A 1 28.57 -30.02 23.89
N GLU A 2 28.50 -29.46 22.70
CA GLU A 2 28.51 -28.03 22.40
C GLU A 2 27.37 -27.61 21.46
N GLN A 3 26.69 -26.52 21.84
CA GLN A 3 25.93 -25.67 20.95
C GLN A 3 26.92 -24.67 20.37
N GLU A 4 27.19 -24.72 19.08
CA GLU A 4 27.70 -23.56 18.35
C GLU A 4 26.52 -22.91 17.64
N GLN A 5 25.81 -22.06 18.39
CA GLN A 5 24.84 -21.12 17.83
C GLN A 5 25.59 -20.09 16.99
N MET A 6 25.26 -20.05 15.70
CA MET A 6 25.68 -19.02 14.77
C MET A 6 25.00 -17.70 15.16
N ASP A 7 25.72 -16.81 15.83
CA ASP A 7 25.26 -15.47 16.20
C ASP A 7 25.75 -14.41 15.20
N SER A 8 24.89 -13.43 14.93
CA SER A 8 25.04 -12.17 14.16
C SER A 8 24.74 -12.13 12.63
N MET A 9 23.45 -12.08 12.27
CA MET A 9 22.76 -10.99 11.54
C MET A 9 21.43 -11.51 10.94
N ASP A 10 20.27 -11.12 11.46
CA ASP A 10 19.04 -11.23 10.65
C ASP A 10 18.02 -10.14 11.03
N VAL A 11 18.15 -8.96 10.42
CA VAL A 11 17.12 -7.91 10.54
C VAL A 11 15.94 -8.27 9.66
N CYS A 12 15.00 -9.06 10.18
CA CYS A 12 13.65 -9.18 9.62
C CYS A 12 12.65 -8.61 10.63
N ARG A 13 11.97 -7.52 10.28
CA ARG A 13 10.75 -7.07 10.97
C ARG A 13 9.61 -6.89 9.99
N TYR A 14 9.41 -7.96 9.23
CA TYR A 14 8.32 -8.24 8.28
C TYR A 14 7.70 -7.01 7.60
N PRO A 15 8.50 -6.15 6.94
CA PRO A 15 7.99 -4.88 6.42
C PRO A 15 6.92 -5.08 5.35
N LYS A 16 7.02 -6.18 4.59
CA LYS A 16 6.12 -6.54 3.50
C LYS A 16 5.70 -7.99 3.62
N VAL A 17 4.38 -8.19 3.64
CA VAL A 17 3.74 -9.50 3.76
C VAL A 17 2.75 -9.64 2.62
N LEU A 18 2.82 -10.73 1.86
CA LEU A 18 1.87 -11.04 0.80
C LEU A 18 1.22 -12.39 1.07
N LYS A 19 -0.11 -12.42 1.10
CA LYS A 19 -0.87 -13.65 1.38
C LYS A 19 -0.35 -14.36 2.63
N ARG A 20 -0.07 -13.57 3.68
CA ARG A 20 0.49 -13.98 4.98
C ARG A 20 1.96 -14.44 4.97
N LEU A 21 2.66 -14.38 3.85
CA LEU A 21 4.08 -14.71 3.77
C LEU A 21 4.92 -13.44 3.78
N CYS A 22 5.87 -13.32 4.71
CA CYS A 22 6.84 -12.23 4.67
C CYS A 22 7.73 -12.37 3.42
N MET A 23 7.80 -11.31 2.61
CA MET A 23 8.60 -11.32 1.37
C MET A 23 10.11 -11.32 1.62
N ASN A 24 10.56 -10.94 2.83
CA ASN A 24 11.98 -10.83 3.15
C ASN A 24 12.54 -12.14 3.72
N CYS A 25 11.92 -12.66 4.79
CA CYS A 25 12.43 -13.85 5.49
C CYS A 25 11.55 -15.09 5.30
N GLY A 26 10.47 -15.02 4.52
CA GLY A 26 9.62 -16.20 4.22
C GLY A 26 8.77 -16.69 5.39
N GLN A 27 8.73 -15.96 6.51
CA GLN A 27 7.95 -16.35 7.68
C GLN A 27 6.45 -16.12 7.45
N PHE A 28 5.62 -17.05 7.95
CA PHE A 28 4.17 -16.89 7.99
C PHE A 28 3.74 -15.94 9.11
N MET A 29 2.88 -15.00 8.75
CA MET A 29 2.38 -13.95 9.63
C MET A 29 0.89 -14.16 9.97
N ASP A 30 0.46 -13.50 11.04
CA ASP A 30 -0.95 -13.38 11.39
C ASP A 30 -1.74 -12.75 10.22
N SER A 31 -2.99 -13.18 10.03
CA SER A 31 -3.94 -12.55 9.12
C SER A 31 -4.17 -11.07 9.43
N GLU A 32 -4.01 -10.64 10.67
CA GLU A 32 -4.21 -9.26 11.12
C GLU A 32 -2.91 -8.45 11.21
N TYR A 33 -1.77 -9.00 10.79
CA TYR A 33 -0.49 -8.30 10.83
C TYR A 33 -0.46 -7.04 9.96
N GLY A 34 -0.10 -5.89 10.55
CA GLY A 34 0.09 -4.63 9.83
C GLY A 34 -1.18 -4.09 9.17
N VAL A 35 -1.00 -3.18 8.21
CA VAL A 35 -2.10 -2.50 7.51
C VAL A 35 -2.33 -3.13 6.14
N ALA A 36 -3.60 -3.42 5.83
CA ALA A 36 -4.03 -3.92 4.54
C ALA A 36 -3.82 -2.89 3.43
N SER A 37 -3.21 -3.33 2.32
CA SER A 37 -2.96 -2.54 1.12
C SER A 37 -3.49 -3.25 -0.13
N ASP A 38 -4.66 -3.90 0.00
CA ASP A 38 -5.31 -4.69 -1.06
C ASP A 38 -5.64 -3.87 -2.31
N TYR A 39 -5.74 -2.55 -2.17
CA TYR A 39 -5.93 -1.64 -3.30
C TYR A 39 -4.71 -1.58 -4.24
N LEU A 40 -3.52 -2.00 -3.78
CA LEU A 40 -2.31 -2.14 -4.61
C LEU A 40 -2.17 -3.55 -5.16
N GLU A 41 -2.26 -4.55 -4.29
CA GLU A 41 -2.11 -5.97 -4.63
C GLU A 41 -2.89 -6.79 -3.60
N GLN A 42 -3.67 -7.76 -4.07
CA GLN A 42 -4.54 -8.53 -3.20
C GLN A 42 -3.74 -9.38 -2.20
N GLY A 43 -4.01 -9.17 -0.91
CA GLY A 43 -3.33 -9.83 0.20
C GLY A 43 -2.01 -9.18 0.61
N LEU A 44 -1.69 -7.99 0.10
CA LEU A 44 -0.54 -7.19 0.54
C LEU A 44 -0.83 -6.52 1.87
N ARG A 45 0.07 -6.71 2.84
CA ARG A 45 0.06 -6.05 4.15
C ARG A 45 1.44 -5.47 4.44
N LEU A 46 1.47 -4.26 5.00
CA LEU A 46 2.70 -3.55 5.35
C LEU A 46 2.77 -3.34 6.86
N SER A 47 3.96 -3.45 7.44
CA SER A 47 4.17 -3.12 8.84
C SER A 47 3.99 -1.61 9.07
N ASP A 48 3.63 -1.21 10.29
CA ASP A 48 3.52 0.22 10.65
C ASP A 48 4.86 0.96 10.50
N GLU A 49 5.96 0.28 10.82
CA GLU A 49 7.32 0.79 10.61
C GLU A 49 7.59 1.05 9.11
N GLU A 50 7.19 0.13 8.21
CA GLU A 50 7.37 0.31 6.77
C GLU A 50 6.49 1.42 6.22
N ILE A 51 5.25 1.55 6.69
CA ILE A 51 4.36 2.65 6.31
C ILE A 51 4.94 3.99 6.71
N THR A 52 5.47 4.09 7.93
CA THR A 52 6.09 5.31 8.43
C THR A 52 7.31 5.67 7.59
N ARG A 53 8.19 4.68 7.33
CA ARG A 53 9.36 4.85 6.46
C ARG A 53 9.00 5.34 5.05
N LEU A 54 7.94 4.77 4.45
CA LEU A 54 7.44 5.17 3.13
C LEU A 54 6.87 6.59 3.14
N LYS A 55 6.10 6.95 4.17
CA LYS A 55 5.56 8.31 4.34
C LYS A 55 6.68 9.34 4.47
N ASP A 56 7.68 9.07 5.31
CA ASP A 56 8.81 9.96 5.52
C ASP A 56 9.62 10.14 4.24
N THR A 57 9.98 9.03 3.58
CA THR A 57 10.72 9.04 2.32
C THR A 57 10.00 9.86 1.24
N ASN A 58 8.70 9.66 1.10
CA ASN A 58 7.91 10.38 0.12
C ASN A 58 7.77 11.87 0.48
N SER A 59 7.61 12.20 1.76
CA SER A 59 7.50 13.58 2.24
C SER A 59 8.80 14.35 2.02
N SER A 60 9.95 13.76 2.37
CA SER A 60 11.27 14.34 2.13
C SER A 60 11.51 14.60 0.63
N ARG A 61 11.14 13.64 -0.23
CA ARG A 61 11.25 13.80 -1.69
C ARG A 61 10.40 14.96 -2.21
N LEU A 62 9.13 15.02 -1.83
CA LEU A 62 8.22 16.09 -2.27
C LEU A 62 8.67 17.46 -1.76
N PHE A 63 9.17 17.53 -0.52
CA PHE A 63 9.75 18.74 0.02
C PHE A 63 10.96 19.22 -0.78
N ALA A 64 11.88 18.32 -1.13
CA ALA A 64 13.03 18.64 -1.99
C ALA A 64 12.61 19.14 -3.38
N GLU A 65 11.51 18.62 -3.92
CA GLU A 65 10.91 19.06 -5.18
C GLU A 65 10.04 20.33 -5.04
N LYS A 66 9.86 20.88 -3.83
CA LYS A 66 8.92 21.97 -3.51
C LYS A 66 7.49 21.67 -3.95
N LYS A 67 7.07 20.41 -3.86
CA LYS A 67 5.72 19.94 -4.20
C LYS A 67 4.93 19.54 -2.96
N LEU A 68 3.61 19.50 -3.11
CA LEU A 68 2.65 19.00 -2.12
C LEU A 68 1.89 17.80 -2.67
N GLN A 69 1.27 17.01 -1.78
CA GLN A 69 0.33 15.96 -2.18
C GLN A 69 -1.08 16.53 -2.30
N LEU A 70 -1.71 16.30 -3.45
CA LEU A 70 -3.10 16.64 -3.70
C LEU A 70 -3.89 15.35 -3.82
N VAL A 71 -4.80 15.11 -2.89
CA VAL A 71 -5.77 14.01 -2.96
C VAL A 71 -7.02 14.55 -3.67
N LEU A 72 -7.32 14.00 -4.84
CA LEU A 72 -8.48 14.38 -5.64
C LEU A 72 -9.49 13.25 -5.62
N ASP A 73 -10.74 13.61 -5.33
CA ASP A 73 -11.86 12.73 -5.61
C ASP A 73 -12.10 12.65 -7.13
N LEU A 74 -12.68 11.55 -7.61
CA LEU A 74 -12.96 11.35 -9.03
C LEU A 74 -14.38 11.79 -9.37
N ASP A 75 -15.38 11.15 -8.78
CA ASP A 75 -16.77 11.37 -9.13
C ASP A 75 -17.24 12.75 -8.69
N ASN A 76 -17.82 13.51 -9.62
CA ASN A 76 -18.28 14.89 -9.42
C ASN A 76 -17.21 15.90 -9.00
N THR A 77 -15.94 15.52 -8.98
CA THR A 77 -14.79 16.44 -8.85
C THR A 77 -14.04 16.54 -10.19
N LEU A 78 -13.64 15.40 -10.78
CA LEU A 78 -12.94 15.35 -12.07
C LEU A 78 -13.80 14.76 -13.18
N LEU A 79 -14.67 13.83 -12.84
CA LEU A 79 -15.46 13.05 -13.78
C LEU A 79 -16.95 13.20 -13.47
N HIS A 80 -17.74 13.45 -14.50
CA HIS A 80 -19.19 13.27 -14.42
C HIS A 80 -19.55 11.94 -15.09
N SER A 81 -19.81 10.93 -14.28
CA SER A 81 -20.17 9.59 -14.74
C SER A 81 -21.68 9.35 -14.56
N LYS A 82 -22.31 8.67 -15.54
CA LYS A 82 -23.69 8.15 -15.44
C LYS A 82 -23.71 6.74 -16.01
N LEU A 83 -24.48 5.84 -15.40
CA LEU A 83 -24.73 4.54 -16.02
C LEU A 83 -25.51 4.76 -17.32
N PHE A 84 -25.20 3.95 -18.34
CA PHE A 84 -25.83 4.06 -19.66
C PHE A 84 -27.37 4.01 -19.60
N LYS A 85 -27.92 3.20 -18.69
CA LYS A 85 -29.37 3.09 -18.44
C LYS A 85 -30.00 4.38 -17.93
N ASP A 86 -29.22 5.24 -17.29
CA ASP A 86 -29.68 6.49 -16.65
C ASP A 86 -29.48 7.72 -17.57
N LEU A 87 -28.98 7.50 -18.79
CA LEU A 87 -28.88 8.54 -19.82
C LEU A 87 -30.26 8.91 -20.35
N LYS A 88 -30.57 10.21 -20.35
CA LYS A 88 -31.76 10.74 -21.02
C LYS A 88 -31.64 10.50 -22.54
N PRO A 89 -32.75 10.38 -23.28
CA PRO A 89 -32.71 10.16 -24.73
C PRO A 89 -31.83 11.13 -25.51
N LYS A 90 -31.74 12.40 -25.06
CA LYS A 90 -30.89 13.43 -25.67
C LYS A 90 -29.40 13.27 -25.36
N GLU A 91 -29.06 12.57 -24.29
CA GLU A 91 -27.68 12.31 -23.85
C GLU A 91 -27.10 11.05 -24.52
N LYS A 92 -27.91 10.25 -25.23
CA LYS A 92 -27.49 9.00 -25.89
C LYS A 92 -26.85 9.18 -27.28
N TYR A 93 -26.83 10.40 -27.80
CA TYR A 93 -26.37 10.71 -29.17
C TYR A 93 -25.23 11.74 -29.19
N LEU A 94 -24.42 11.77 -28.12
CA LEU A 94 -23.16 12.52 -28.06
C LEU A 94 -22.04 11.72 -28.73
#